data_AF-A0AAF0U2Q0-F1
#
_entry.id   AF-A0AAF0U2Q0-F1
#
_cell.length_a   1.000
_cell.length_b   1.000
_cell.length_c   1.000
_cell.angle_alpha   90.00
_cell.angle_beta   90.00
_cell.angle_gamma   90.00
#
_symmetry.space_group_name_H-M   'P 1'
#
loop_
_entity.id
_entity.type
_entity.pdbx_description
1 polymer ?
#
loop_
_entity_poly.entity_id
_entity_poly.type
_entity_poly.pdbx_seq_one_letter_code
_entity_poly.pdbx_strand_id
1 'polypeptide(L)'
;MIKSTHFLLVKTFYSVDDYARLYIWELKDGQAEWTIHTLEDMMRACVIDLNSNWDDHLSLIEFAYNNSYHSNIHMDLYEAVYGSICRSLIG
;
A
#
# COMPACT_ATOMS: atom_id res chain seq x y z
N MET A 1 -1.02 12.07 23.69
CA MET A 1 -0.08 13.19 23.47
C MET A 1 1.10 12.98 24.40
N ILE A 2 2.33 12.71 23.94
CA ILE A 2 3.20 13.62 23.17
C ILE A 2 4.04 12.82 22.14
N LYS A 3 3.92 13.22 20.87
CA LYS A 3 4.96 13.29 19.81
C LYS A 3 6.07 12.21 19.83
N SER A 4 5.86 11.10 19.11
CA SER A 4 6.96 10.18 18.77
C SER A 4 7.79 10.78 17.63
N THR A 5 8.74 11.65 18.00
CA THR A 5 9.83 12.08 17.13
C THR A 5 10.85 10.96 17.02
N HIS A 6 10.63 10.04 16.09
CA HIS A 6 11.69 9.26 15.46
C HIS A 6 11.33 9.07 13.99
N PHE A 7 11.38 10.16 13.23
CA PHE A 7 11.74 10.05 11.81
C PHE A 7 13.19 9.60 11.78
N LEU A 8 13.41 8.30 11.97
CA LEU A 8 14.61 7.66 11.47
C LEU A 8 14.61 7.97 9.97
N LEU A 9 15.58 8.76 9.54
CA LEU A 9 15.87 8.97 8.13
C LEU A 9 16.28 7.59 7.57
N VAL A 10 15.28 6.80 7.23
CA VAL A 10 15.45 5.56 6.48
C VAL A 10 16.01 6.01 5.14
N LYS A 11 17.25 5.63 4.87
CA LYS A 11 17.90 5.87 3.59
C LYS A 11 17.05 5.19 2.53
N THR A 12 16.20 5.96 1.85
CA THR A 12 15.53 5.50 0.66
C THR A 12 16.62 5.36 -0.41
N PHE A 13 16.79 4.15 -0.96
CA PHE A 13 17.63 3.97 -2.14
C PHE A 13 17.01 4.63 -3.38
N TYR A 14 15.72 4.95 -3.30
CA TYR A 14 14.92 5.57 -4.34
C TYR A 14 14.65 7.04 -4.00
N SER A 15 14.89 7.91 -4.98
CA SER A 15 14.46 9.30 -4.94
C SER A 15 12.93 9.41 -5.09
N VAL A 16 12.36 10.59 -4.83
CA VAL A 16 10.93 10.86 -5.09
C VAL A 16 10.57 10.62 -6.56
N ASP A 17 11.50 10.88 -7.48
CA ASP A 17 11.35 10.56 -8.90
C ASP A 17 11.30 9.05 -9.17
N ASP A 18 12.13 8.27 -8.47
CA ASP A 18 12.11 6.80 -8.59
C ASP A 18 10.81 6.22 -8.02
N TYR A 19 10.29 6.82 -6.94
CA TYR A 19 8.96 6.48 -6.40
C TYR A 19 7.84 6.78 -7.40
N ALA A 20 7.83 7.99 -7.98
CA ALA A 20 6.84 8.37 -8.98
C ALA A 20 6.90 7.42 -10.19
N ARG A 21 8.10 6.97 -10.58
CA ARG A 21 8.29 5.98 -11.65
C ARG A 21 7.74 4.61 -11.28
N LEU A 22 8.00 4.10 -10.08
CA LEU A 22 7.45 2.82 -9.62
C LEU A 22 5.92 2.85 -9.59
N TYR A 23 5.32 3.93 -9.07
CA TYR A 23 3.88 4.13 -9.07
C TYR A 23 3.29 4.21 -10.48
N ILE A 24 3.91 5.01 -11.36
CA ILE A 24 3.46 5.15 -12.76
C ILE A 24 3.67 3.85 -13.54
N TRP A 25 4.70 3.07 -13.20
CA TRP A 25 4.99 1.79 -13.84
C TRP A 25 3.99 0.71 -13.41
N GLU A 26 3.64 0.64 -12.13
CA GLU A 26 2.54 -0.21 -11.64
C GLU A 26 1.19 0.19 -12.28
N LEU A 27 0.98 1.49 -12.52
CA LEU A 27 -0.26 2.02 -13.10
C LEU A 27 -0.29 2.02 -14.65
N LYS A 28 0.78 1.65 -15.34
CA LYS A 28 0.83 1.68 -16.82
C LYS A 28 0.30 0.38 -17.43
N ASP A 29 -0.26 0.51 -18.64
CA ASP A 29 -0.59 -0.60 -19.55
C ASP A 29 -1.69 -1.57 -19.05
N GLY A 30 -2.90 -1.05 -18.79
CA GLY A 30 -4.08 -1.86 -18.44
C GLY A 30 -4.13 -2.38 -17.00
N GLN A 31 -3.03 -2.24 -16.25
CA GLN A 31 -2.98 -2.61 -14.83
C GLN A 31 -3.84 -1.73 -13.92
N ALA A 32 -4.05 -0.46 -14.27
CA ALA A 32 -4.93 0.41 -13.49
C ALA A 32 -6.34 -0.20 -13.30
N GLU A 33 -6.87 -0.90 -14.30
CA GLU A 33 -8.17 -1.57 -14.21
C GLU A 33 -8.12 -2.76 -13.23
N TRP A 34 -7.03 -3.55 -13.25
CA TRP A 34 -6.83 -4.66 -12.32
C TRP A 34 -6.59 -4.19 -10.88
N THR A 35 -5.82 -3.11 -10.71
CA THR A 35 -5.61 -2.44 -9.41
C THR A 35 -6.93 -1.93 -8.84
N ILE A 36 -7.75 -1.24 -9.65
CA ILE A 36 -9.07 -0.76 -9.23
C ILE A 36 -9.95 -1.92 -8.83
N HIS A 37 -9.99 -2.99 -9.62
CA HIS A 37 -10.79 -4.17 -9.31
C HIS A 37 -10.37 -4.84 -7.99
N THR A 38 -9.05 -4.97 -7.76
CA THR A 38 -8.50 -5.54 -6.51
C THR A 38 -8.88 -4.68 -5.30
N LEU A 39 -8.77 -3.35 -5.43
CA LEU A 39 -9.17 -2.42 -4.37
C LEU A 39 -10.67 -2.49 -4.10
N GLU A 40 -11.51 -2.59 -5.14
CA GLU A 40 -12.95 -2.78 -5.00
C GLU A 40 -13.28 -4.08 -4.26
N ASP A 41 -12.60 -5.19 -4.58
CA ASP A 41 -12.82 -6.48 -3.93
C ASP A 41 -12.38 -6.46 -2.46
N MET A 42 -11.24 -5.82 -2.16
CA MET A 42 -10.81 -5.58 -0.77
C MET A 42 -11.84 -4.74 -0.01
N MET A 43 -12.36 -3.67 -0.61
CA MET A 43 -13.42 -2.85 -0.03
C MET A 43 -14.70 -3.65 0.22
N ARG A 44 -15.14 -4.47 -0.74
CA ARG A 44 -16.33 -5.33 -0.58
C ARG A 44 -16.14 -6.32 0.55
N ALA A 45 -14.98 -6.98 0.63
CA ALA A 45 -14.67 -7.89 1.73
C ALA A 45 -14.71 -7.18 3.08
N CYS A 46 -14.09 -6.00 3.19
CA CYS A 46 -14.13 -5.21 4.43
C CYS A 46 -15.57 -4.82 4.83
N VAL A 47 -16.40 -4.37 3.89
CA VAL A 47 -17.79 -4.00 4.18
C VAL A 47 -18.61 -5.22 4.66
N ILE A 48 -18.39 -6.39 4.06
CA ILE A 48 -19.09 -7.63 4.43
C ILE A 48 -18.64 -8.13 5.81
N ASP A 49 -17.33 -8.17 6.07
CA ASP A 49 -16.77 -8.79 7.27
C ASP A 49 -16.82 -7.86 8.49
N LEU A 50 -16.71 -6.55 8.30
CA LEU A 50 -16.67 -5.56 9.37
C LEU A 50 -18.03 -4.88 9.60
N ASN A 51 -19.00 -5.09 8.70
CA ASN A 51 -20.38 -4.58 8.79
C ASN A 51 -20.45 -3.07 9.14
N SER A 52 -19.55 -2.32 8.52
CA SER A 52 -19.24 -0.90 8.77
C SER A 52 -19.13 -0.17 7.44
N ASN A 53 -18.99 1.15 7.49
CA ASN A 53 -18.88 1.93 6.27
C ASN A 53 -17.49 1.74 5.64
N TRP A 54 -17.41 1.75 4.32
CA TRP A 54 -16.15 1.51 3.59
C TRP A 54 -15.10 2.59 3.89
N ASP A 55 -15.53 3.83 4.13
CA ASP A 55 -14.68 4.97 4.49
C ASP A 55 -13.99 4.81 5.85
N ASP A 56 -14.63 4.13 6.81
CA ASP A 56 -14.03 3.84 8.13
C ASP A 56 -12.81 2.89 8.01
N HIS A 57 -12.71 2.17 6.89
CA HIS A 57 -11.66 1.16 6.65
C HIS A 57 -10.74 1.50 5.49
N LEU A 58 -10.91 2.66 4.86
CA LEU A 58 -10.09 3.06 3.73
C LEU A 58 -8.59 3.04 4.06
N SER A 59 -8.22 3.51 5.25
CA SER A 59 -6.82 3.49 5.72
C SER A 59 -6.27 2.08 5.94
N LEU A 60 -7.12 1.13 6.35
CA LEU A 60 -6.73 -0.27 6.53
C LEU A 60 -6.59 -0.98 5.18
N ILE A 61 -7.46 -0.67 4.23
CA ILE A 61 -7.43 -1.22 2.87
C ILE A 61 -6.20 -0.70 2.13
N GLU A 62 -5.93 0.61 2.20
CA GLU A 62 -4.70 1.20 1.65
C GLU A 62 -3.45 0.57 2.28
N PHE A 63 -3.45 0.37 3.61
CA PHE A 63 -2.38 -0.32 4.29
C PHE A 63 -2.24 -1.77 3.81
N ALA A 64 -3.34 -2.53 3.68
CA ALA A 64 -3.32 -3.91 3.20
C ALA A 64 -2.80 -4.02 1.77
N TYR A 65 -3.27 -3.14 0.89
CA TYR A 65 -2.84 -3.10 -0.51
C TYR A 65 -1.35 -2.77 -0.64
N ASN A 66 -0.87 -1.77 0.10
CA ASN A 66 0.53 -1.36 0.07
C ASN A 66 1.48 -2.43 0.64
N ASN A 67 1.01 -3.26 1.57
CA ASN A 67 1.78 -4.38 2.14
C ASN A 67 1.57 -5.72 1.43
N SER A 68 0.74 -5.75 0.39
CA SER A 68 0.53 -6.96 -0.41
C SER A 68 1.64 -7.10 -1.46
N TYR A 69 2.02 -8.33 -1.77
CA TYR A 69 3.00 -8.61 -2.82
C TYR A 69 2.45 -8.26 -4.19
N HIS A 70 3.15 -7.40 -4.92
CA HIS A 70 2.82 -7.03 -6.30
C HIS A 70 3.76 -7.76 -7.25
N SER A 71 3.18 -8.60 -8.12
CA SER A 71 3.95 -9.43 -9.04
C SER A 71 4.76 -8.65 -10.06
N ASN A 72 4.36 -7.41 -10.34
CA ASN A 72 5.02 -6.55 -11.32
C ASN A 72 6.36 -6.03 -10.75
N ILE A 73 6.33 -5.42 -9.56
CA ILE A 73 7.55 -4.95 -8.88
C ILE A 73 8.29 -6.06 -8.12
N HIS A 74 7.74 -7.27 -8.08
CA HIS A 74 8.28 -8.44 -7.36
C HIS A 74 8.51 -8.22 -5.86
N MET A 75 7.78 -7.27 -5.26
CA MET A 75 7.84 -6.93 -3.84
C MET A 75 6.54 -6.25 -3.42
N ASP A 76 6.36 -5.97 -2.13
CA ASP A 76 5.26 -5.12 -1.69
C ASP A 76 5.61 -3.63 -1.85
N LEU A 77 4.59 -2.78 -2.03
CA LEU A 77 4.77 -1.36 -2.27
C LEU A 77 5.42 -0.68 -1.04
N TYR A 78 5.13 -1.16 0.16
CA TYR A 78 5.69 -0.67 1.41
C TYR A 78 7.20 -0.89 1.47
N GLU A 79 7.69 -2.08 1.12
CA GLU A 79 9.09 -2.44 1.03
C GLU A 79 9.77 -1.63 -0.08
N ALA A 80 9.10 -1.42 -1.22
CA ALA A 80 9.61 -0.56 -2.29
C ALA A 80 9.81 0.91 -1.82
N VAL A 81 8.90 1.42 -1.00
CA VAL A 81 8.90 2.81 -0.51
C VAL A 81 9.86 3.00 0.66
N TYR A 82 9.76 2.14 1.65
CA TYR A 82 10.46 2.29 2.93
C TYR A 82 11.75 1.46 3.00
N GLY A 83 12.02 0.58 2.02
CA GLY A 83 13.20 -0.29 2.04
C GLY A 83 13.22 -1.27 3.21
N SER A 84 12.06 -1.52 3.82
CA SER A 84 11.90 -2.42 4.96
C SER A 84 10.56 -3.11 4.87
N ILE A 85 10.54 -4.39 5.21
CA ILE A 85 9.30 -5.16 5.33
C ILE A 85 8.50 -4.61 6.51
N CYS A 86 7.21 -4.37 6.30
CA CYS A 86 6.31 -3.94 7.35
C CYS A 86 6.15 -5.07 8.38
N ARG A 87 6.42 -4.77 9.65
CA ARG A 87 6.34 -5.75 10.75
C ARG A 87 4.96 -5.83 11.40
N SER A 88 4.03 -4.97 10.99
CA SER A 88 2.63 -5.09 11.39
C SER A 88 1.97 -6.13 10.52
N LEU A 89 1.80 -7.34 11.07
CA LEU A 89 0.88 -8.32 10.51
C LEU A 89 -0.53 -7.73 10.53
N ILE A 90 -1.20 -7.80 9.39
CA ILE A 90 -2.67 -7.79 9.38
C ILE A 90 -3.05 -9.20 9.83
N GLY A 91 -3.19 -9.38 11.13
CA GLY A 91 -3.49 -10.65 11.79
C GLY A 91 -4.17 -10.39 13.12
#